data_AF-A0A7Z9N0Z9-F1
#
_entry.id   AF-A0A7Z9N0Z9-F1
#
_cell.length_a   1.000
_cell.length_b   1.000
_cell.length_c   1.000
_cell.angle_alpha   90.00
_cell.angle_beta   90.00
_cell.angle_gamma   90.00
#
_symmetry.space_group_name_H-M   'P 1'
#
loop_
_entity.id
_entity.type
_entity.pdbx_description
1 polymer ?
#
loop_
_entity_poly.entity_id
_entity_poly.type
_entity_poly.pdbx_seq_one_letter_code
_entity_poly.pdbx_strand_id
1 'polypeptide(L)'
;MSDFTQDIISDFLTYLEKERHYSKFTLIAYKHDLNLFDKFLEEHFNKPLSNFRNIDKKVIRDFLGYLFKIEYIRKTKKYNYSSKSVARGLAAVKSFFKYLLKIEEIQDNPAIHLK
;
A
#
# COMPACT_ATOMS: atom_id res chain seq x y z
N MET A 1 15.69 -21.31 -7.37
CA MET A 1 15.01 -20.44 -6.39
C MET A 1 15.26 -19.04 -6.91
N SER A 2 14.23 -18.37 -7.41
CA SER A 2 14.39 -17.10 -8.15
C SER A 2 14.96 -16.02 -7.22
N ASP A 3 15.98 -15.33 -7.71
CA ASP A 3 16.74 -14.28 -7.04
C ASP A 3 15.87 -13.05 -6.71
N PHE A 4 15.03 -13.14 -5.68
CA PHE A 4 14.22 -12.04 -5.17
C PHE A 4 15.06 -11.16 -4.23
N THR A 5 15.79 -10.20 -4.79
CA THR A 5 16.61 -9.25 -4.00
C THR A 5 16.45 -7.79 -4.39
N GLN A 6 15.33 -7.39 -4.99
CA GLN A 6 15.03 -5.97 -5.27
C GLN A 6 13.64 -5.60 -4.76
N ASP A 7 13.56 -4.58 -3.91
CA ASP A 7 12.36 -3.87 -3.43
C ASP A 7 11.00 -4.50 -3.81
N ILE A 8 10.33 -5.14 -2.84
CA ILE A 8 9.03 -5.82 -3.04
C ILE A 8 7.94 -4.91 -3.64
N ILE A 9 8.04 -3.59 -3.45
CA ILE A 9 7.16 -2.61 -4.10
C ILE A 9 7.48 -2.55 -5.60
N SER A 10 8.75 -2.54 -5.97
CA SER A 10 9.19 -2.56 -7.38
C SER A 10 8.74 -3.82 -8.12
N ASP A 11 8.84 -4.99 -7.48
CA ASP A 11 8.37 -6.26 -8.04
C ASP A 11 6.86 -6.25 -8.26
N PHE A 12 6.11 -5.78 -7.27
CA PHE A 12 4.66 -5.58 -7.39
C PHE A 12 4.29 -4.62 -8.52
N LEU A 13 5.00 -3.49 -8.66
CA LEU A 13 4.72 -2.51 -9.72
C LEU A 13 5.05 -3.07 -11.11
N THR A 14 6.13 -3.84 -11.22
CA THR A 14 6.50 -4.56 -12.44
C THR A 14 5.44 -5.59 -12.82
N TYR A 15 4.90 -6.32 -11.84
CA TYR A 15 3.76 -7.21 -12.03
C TYR A 15 2.53 -6.46 -12.55
N LEU A 16 2.17 -5.32 -11.95
CA LEU A 16 1.03 -4.53 -12.39
C LEU A 16 1.21 -3.97 -13.81
N GLU A 17 2.42 -3.56 -14.17
CA GLU A 17 2.73 -3.08 -15.51
C GLU A 17 2.65 -4.20 -16.55
N LYS A 18 3.39 -5.29 -16.34
CA LYS A 18 3.62 -6.32 -17.35
C LYS A 18 2.48 -7.32 -17.46
N GLU A 19 1.90 -7.72 -16.33
CA GLU A 19 0.84 -8.76 -16.31
C GLU A 19 -0.56 -8.19 -16.20
N ARG A 20 -0.72 -6.99 -15.61
CA ARG A 20 -2.04 -6.38 -15.41
C ARG A 20 -2.32 -5.19 -16.32
N HIS A 21 -1.31 -4.73 -17.06
CA HIS A 21 -1.38 -3.61 -17.99
C HIS A 21 -1.94 -2.33 -17.35
N TYR A 22 -1.57 -2.08 -16.08
CA TYR A 22 -1.96 -0.85 -15.40
C TYR A 22 -1.27 0.35 -16.07
N SER A 23 -2.01 1.46 -16.18
CA SER A 23 -1.45 2.68 -16.78
C SER A 23 -0.32 3.26 -15.94
N LYS A 24 0.62 3.96 -16.58
CA LYS A 24 1.73 4.66 -15.91
C LYS A 24 1.29 5.55 -14.76
N PHE A 25 0.17 6.27 -14.92
CA PHE A 25 -0.38 7.11 -13.85
C PHE A 25 -0.88 6.29 -12.65
N THR A 26 -1.47 5.11 -12.89
CA THR A 26 -1.89 4.20 -11.83
C THR A 26 -0.67 3.64 -11.08
N LEU A 27 0.39 3.26 -11.80
CA LEU A 27 1.63 2.77 -11.21
C LEU A 27 2.30 3.84 -10.32
N ILE A 28 2.40 5.08 -10.80
CA ILE A 28 2.93 6.21 -10.01
C ILE A 28 2.11 6.43 -8.74
N ALA A 29 0.79 6.42 -8.88
CA ALA A 29 -0.13 6.61 -7.77
C ALA A 29 -0.01 5.48 -6.73
N TYR A 30 0.08 4.22 -7.16
CA TYR A 30 0.25 3.08 -6.27
C TYR A 30 1.63 3.07 -5.60
N LYS A 31 2.70 3.41 -6.33
CA LYS A 31 4.04 3.57 -5.77
C LYS A 31 4.05 4.60 -4.65
N HIS A 32 3.45 5.76 -4.89
CA HIS A 32 3.33 6.81 -3.89
C HIS A 32 2.59 6.31 -2.64
N ASP A 33 1.45 5.65 -2.82
CA ASP A 33 0.62 5.20 -1.70
C ASP A 33 1.30 4.09 -0.89
N LEU A 34 2.01 3.16 -1.54
CA LEU A 34 2.78 2.11 -0.86
C LEU A 34 4.00 2.66 -0.13
N ASN A 35 4.71 3.63 -0.70
CA ASN A 35 5.81 4.30 0.01
C ASN A 35 5.29 5.08 1.23
N LEU A 36 4.10 5.67 1.13
CA LEU A 36 3.46 6.32 2.27
C LEU A 36 3.05 5.31 3.35
N PHE A 37 2.61 4.12 2.96
CA PHE A 37 2.33 3.03 3.89
C PHE A 37 3.60 2.52 4.57
N ASP A 38 4.66 2.27 3.80
CA ASP A 38 5.97 1.86 4.32
C ASP A 38 6.50 2.86 5.36
N LYS A 39 6.52 4.15 5.01
CA LYS A 39 6.88 5.23 5.94
C LYS A 39 6.01 5.23 7.21
N PHE A 40 4.70 5.02 7.08
CA PHE A 40 3.82 4.92 8.24
C PHE A 40 4.19 3.73 9.14
N LEU A 41 4.55 2.58 8.57
CA LEU A 41 4.99 1.41 9.33
C LEU A 41 6.29 1.67 10.07
N GLU A 42 7.26 2.31 9.42
CA GLU A 42 8.52 2.71 10.05
C GLU A 42 8.29 3.68 11.21
N GLU A 43 7.50 4.74 11.00
CA GLU A 43 7.26 5.79 11.99
C GLU A 43 6.43 5.31 13.20
N HIS A 44 5.47 4.40 13.00
CA HIS A 44 4.50 4.02 14.03
C HIS A 44 4.72 2.64 14.63
N PHE A 45 5.43 1.74 13.94
CA PHE A 45 5.64 0.36 14.37
C PHE A 45 7.12 -0.04 14.38
N ASN A 46 8.03 0.85 13.95
CA ASN A 46 9.47 0.59 13.83
C ASN A 46 9.77 -0.67 13.01
N LYS A 47 8.99 -0.89 11.94
CA LYS A 47 9.09 -2.03 11.04
C LYS A 47 8.85 -1.56 9.61
N PRO A 48 9.70 -1.93 8.64
CA PRO A 48 9.45 -1.64 7.23
C PRO A 48 8.38 -2.56 6.64
N LEU A 49 7.84 -2.20 5.49
CA LEU A 49 6.89 -2.98 4.71
C LEU A 49 7.46 -4.33 4.26
N SER A 50 8.79 -4.47 4.16
CA SER A 50 9.43 -5.77 3.91
C SER A 50 9.13 -6.81 4.99
N ASN A 51 8.69 -6.39 6.19
CA ASN A 51 8.13 -7.27 7.22
C ASN A 51 6.62 -7.54 7.03
N PHE A 52 6.13 -7.58 5.79
CA PHE A 52 4.71 -7.71 5.44
C PHE A 52 3.99 -8.91 6.10
N ARG A 53 4.71 -9.96 6.48
CA ARG A 53 4.19 -11.14 7.20
C ARG A 53 3.64 -10.82 8.60
N ASN A 54 4.05 -9.70 9.18
CA ASN A 54 3.60 -9.25 10.50
C ASN A 54 2.51 -8.16 10.43
N ILE A 55 2.02 -7.84 9.24
CA ILE A 55 0.98 -6.83 9.05
C ILE A 55 -0.39 -7.49 9.13
N ASP A 56 -1.19 -7.06 10.09
CA ASP A 56 -2.56 -7.53 10.27
C ASP A 56 -3.60 -6.47 9.84
N LYS A 57 -4.88 -6.85 9.93
CA LYS A 57 -6.00 -5.97 9.61
C LYS A 57 -6.05 -4.71 10.48
N LYS A 58 -5.52 -4.73 11.70
CA LYS A 58 -5.51 -3.58 12.61
C LYS A 58 -4.50 -2.54 12.12
N VAL A 59 -3.29 -2.97 11.77
CA VAL A 59 -2.25 -2.09 11.21
C VAL A 59 -2.76 -1.34 9.97
N ILE A 60 -3.47 -2.02 9.06
CA ILE A 60 -4.02 -1.37 7.86
C ILE A 60 -5.12 -0.36 8.23
N ARG A 61 -5.97 -0.64 9.24
CA ARG A 61 -6.96 0.34 9.72
C ARG A 61 -6.30 1.57 10.34
N ASP A 62 -5.23 1.37 11.12
CA ASP A 62 -4.46 2.45 11.72
C ASP A 62 -3.85 3.34 10.61
N PHE A 63 -3.38 2.73 9.51
CA PHE A 63 -2.93 3.47 8.32
C PHE A 63 -4.04 4.29 7.66
N LEU A 64 -5.26 3.75 7.51
CA LEU A 64 -6.38 4.53 6.96
C LEU A 64 -6.71 5.73 7.85
N GLY A 65 -6.69 5.56 9.17
CA GLY A 65 -6.84 6.67 10.12
C GLY A 65 -5.76 7.74 9.95
N TYR A 66 -4.51 7.33 9.73
CA TYR A 66 -3.40 8.23 9.41
C TYR A 66 -3.63 9.00 8.10
N LEU A 67 -4.08 8.34 7.03
CA LEU A 67 -4.42 9.01 5.76
C LEU A 67 -5.53 10.04 5.93
N PHE A 68 -6.61 9.70 6.65
CA PHE A 68 -7.69 10.65 6.95
C PHE A 68 -7.18 11.87 7.70
N LYS A 69 -6.30 11.69 8.70
CA LYS A 69 -5.69 12.78 9.45
C LYS A 69 -4.84 13.68 8.55
N ILE A 70 -4.00 13.11 7.69
CA ILE A 70 -3.20 13.87 6.72
C ILE A 70 -4.11 14.67 5.78
N GLU A 71 -5.15 14.04 5.23
CA GLU A 71 -6.09 14.71 4.33
C GLU A 71 -6.80 15.87 5.02
N TYR A 72 -7.26 15.68 6.27
CA TYR A 72 -7.86 16.74 7.07
C TYR A 72 -6.92 17.93 7.23
N ILE A 73 -5.66 17.69 7.61
CA ILE A 73 -4.63 18.74 7.76
C ILE A 73 -4.32 19.44 6.42
N ARG A 74 -4.37 18.74 5.29
CA ARG A 74 -4.14 19.33 3.96
C ARG A 74 -5.32 20.17 3.50
N LYS A 75 -6.55 19.74 3.79
CA LYS A 75 -7.78 20.46 3.45
C LYS A 75 -7.85 21.81 4.17
N THR A 76 -7.40 21.90 5.42
CA THR A 76 -7.33 23.18 6.15
C THR A 76 -6.29 24.14 5.57
N LYS A 77 -5.34 23.66 4.76
CA LYS A 77 -4.29 24.46 4.09
C LYS A 77 -4.63 24.92 2.66
N LYS A 78 -5.92 25.01 2.29
CA LYS A 78 -6.42 25.36 0.93
C LYS A 78 -6.11 24.37 -0.21
N TYR A 79 -5.61 23.17 0.08
CA TYR A 79 -5.42 22.12 -0.93
C TYR A 79 -6.60 21.14 -0.91
N ASN A 80 -7.39 21.08 -1.99
CA ASN A 80 -8.52 20.14 -2.14
C ASN A 80 -8.03 18.71 -2.40
N TYR A 81 -7.57 18.01 -1.37
CA TYR A 81 -7.44 16.55 -1.40
C TYR A 81 -8.74 15.90 -0.91
N SER A 82 -9.22 14.91 -1.66
CA SER A 82 -10.54 14.30 -1.48
C SER A 82 -10.43 12.87 -0.97
N SER A 83 -11.53 12.34 -0.41
CA SER A 83 -11.76 10.93 -0.05
C SER A 83 -11.31 9.90 -1.09
N LYS A 84 -11.14 10.31 -2.35
CA LYS A 84 -10.54 9.50 -3.42
C LYS A 84 -9.10 9.07 -3.11
N SER A 85 -8.32 9.84 -2.37
CA SER A 85 -6.92 9.52 -2.05
C SER A 85 -6.83 8.46 -0.95
N VAL A 86 -7.62 8.54 0.13
CA VAL A 86 -7.76 7.41 1.08
C VAL A 86 -8.24 6.14 0.38
N ALA A 87 -9.29 6.23 -0.45
CA ALA A 87 -9.82 5.08 -1.17
C ALA A 87 -8.78 4.44 -2.10
N ARG A 88 -7.98 5.26 -2.79
CA ARG A 88 -6.88 4.80 -3.64
C ARG A 88 -5.74 4.18 -2.84
N GLY A 89 -5.40 4.74 -1.68
CA GLY A 89 -4.43 4.14 -0.75
C GLY A 89 -4.87 2.75 -0.29
N LEU A 90 -6.14 2.59 0.10
CA LEU A 90 -6.71 1.27 0.44
C LEU A 90 -6.66 0.31 -0.75
N ALA A 91 -6.98 0.78 -1.96
CA ALA A 91 -6.92 -0.05 -3.16
C ALA A 91 -5.50 -0.53 -3.48
N ALA A 92 -4.50 0.35 -3.32
CA ALA A 92 -3.09 0.00 -3.50
C ALA A 92 -2.64 -1.07 -2.50
N VAL A 93 -2.94 -0.90 -1.21
CA VAL A 93 -2.62 -1.88 -0.15
C VAL A 93 -3.31 -3.22 -0.41
N LYS A 94 -4.59 -3.22 -0.76
CA LYS A 94 -5.32 -4.46 -1.10
C LYS A 94 -4.70 -5.19 -2.29
N SER A 95 -4.33 -4.45 -3.33
CA SER A 95 -3.72 -5.01 -4.53
C SER A 95 -2.34 -5.59 -4.24
N PHE A 96 -1.55 -4.90 -3.40
CA PHE A 96 -0.25 -5.38 -2.94
C PHE A 96 -0.34 -6.69 -2.15
N PHE A 97 -1.22 -6.77 -1.14
CA PHE A 97 -1.39 -8.03 -0.39
C PHE A 97 -2.00 -9.15 -1.25
N LYS A 98 -2.80 -8.81 -2.27
CA LYS A 98 -3.26 -9.81 -3.26
C LYS A 98 -2.11 -10.33 -4.11
N TYR A 99 -1.14 -9.48 -4.47
CA TYR A 99 0.07 -9.91 -5.16
C TYR A 99 0.92 -10.82 -4.28
N LEU A 100 1.17 -10.46 -3.02
CA LEU A 100 1.91 -11.30 -2.07
C LEU A 100 1.28 -12.69 -1.89
N LEU A 101 -0.06 -12.75 -1.83
CA LEU A 101 -0.77 -14.03 -1.79
C LEU A 101 -0.59 -14.83 -3.09
N LYS A 102 -0.58 -14.16 -4.26
CA LYS A 102 -0.38 -14.79 -5.57
C LYS A 102 1.00 -15.44 -5.69
N ILE A 103 2.03 -14.80 -5.13
CA ILE A 103 3.41 -15.32 -5.15
C ILE A 103 3.75 -16.17 -3.92
N GLU A 104 2.75 -16.57 -3.13
CA GLU A 104 2.86 -17.46 -1.97
C GLU A 104 3.77 -16.94 -0.84
N GLU A 105 4.07 -15.63 -0.81
CA GLU A 105 4.86 -15.01 0.26
C GLU A 105 4.06 -14.89 1.58
N ILE A 106 2.73 -14.92 1.49
CA ILE A 106 1.79 -14.95 2.62
C ILE A 106 0.70 -16.00 2.38
N GLN A 107 0.07 -16.49 3.47
CA GLN A 107 -0.99 -17.50 3.40
C GLN A 107 -2.41 -16.92 3.44
N ASP A 108 -2.57 -15.70 3.97
CA ASP A 108 -3.86 -15.01 4.06
C ASP A 108 -3.69 -13.52 3.73
N ASN A 109 -4.73 -12.88 3.19
CA ASN A 109 -4.71 -11.47 2.81
C ASN A 109 -5.32 -10.60 3.94
N PRO A 110 -4.50 -9.86 4.71
CA PRO A 110 -4.99 -9.04 5.83
C PRO A 110 -5.90 -7.88 5.40
N ALA A 111 -5.91 -7.54 4.11
CA ALA A 111 -6.64 -6.39 3.56
C ALA A 111 -8.02 -6.76 2.98
N ILE A 112 -8.36 -8.04 2.83
CA ILE A 112 -9.49 -8.49 2.00
C ILE A 112 -10.86 -7.97 2.46
N HIS A 113 -11.08 -7.86 3.78
CA HIS A 113 -12.37 -7.46 4.37
C HIS A 113 -12.41 -6.00 4.86
N LEU A 114 -11.55 -5.13 4.35
CA LEU A 114 -11.56 -3.70 4.66
C LEU A 114 -12.53 -2.95 3.73
N LYS A 115 -13.24 -1.94 4.25
CA LYS A 115 -14.15 -1.08 3.49
C LYS A 115 -13.69 0.36 3.58
#